data_AF-A0AAU2WIV4-F1
#
_entry.id   AF-A0AAU2WIV4-F1
#
_cell.length_a   1.000
_cell.length_b   1.000
_cell.length_c   1.000
_cell.angle_alpha   90.00
_cell.angle_beta   90.00
_cell.angle_gamma   90.00
#
_symmetry.space_group_name_H-M   'P 1'
#
loop_
_entity.id
_entity.type
_entity.pdbx_description
1 polymer ?
#
loop_
_entity_poly.entity_id
_entity_poly.type
_entity_poly.pdbx_seq_one_letter_code
_entity_poly.pdbx_strand_id
1 'polypeptide(L)'
;MITPDEELRGPELPAGVLGEEDGMVVEWHPMTQLWWDSWRSSAQAQTFVQTDWLFLIDTALMHHTMWAKGRWEFASEVRLRAAKFGATPEDRARLKLKVDDPATRPQAPVQRADNVSDINSRRARLTG
;
A
#
# COMPACT_ATOMS: atom_id res chain seq x y z
N MET A 1 13.64 -3.73 7.59
CA MET A 1 12.81 -2.52 7.41
C MET A 1 12.81 -2.29 5.91
N ILE A 2 11.63 -2.15 5.33
CA ILE A 2 11.47 -2.08 3.87
C ILE A 2 11.10 -0.64 3.55
N THR A 3 11.86 0.00 2.68
CA THR A 3 11.74 1.45 2.40
C THR A 3 11.25 1.64 0.97
N PRO A 4 10.23 2.47 0.70
CA PRO A 4 9.79 2.72 -0.68
C PRO A 4 10.91 3.30 -1.55
N ASP A 5 11.00 2.81 -2.78
CA ASP A 5 12.07 3.14 -3.73
C ASP A 5 11.57 3.42 -5.15
N GLU A 6 10.25 3.55 -5.33
CA GLU A 6 9.58 3.82 -6.61
C GLU A 6 9.87 2.80 -7.73
N GLU A 7 10.52 1.67 -7.42
CA GLU A 7 10.86 0.65 -8.40
C GLU A 7 9.66 -0.27 -8.66
N LEU A 8 9.32 -0.42 -9.94
CA LEU A 8 8.26 -1.32 -10.40
C LEU A 8 8.79 -2.76 -10.46
N ARG A 9 8.26 -3.63 -9.59
CA ARG A 9 8.68 -5.04 -9.49
C ARG A 9 7.64 -6.00 -10.03
N GLY A 10 8.05 -7.24 -10.25
CA GLY A 10 7.15 -8.31 -10.66
C GLY A 10 6.68 -8.19 -12.12
N PRO A 11 5.89 -9.18 -12.57
CA PRO A 11 5.44 -9.27 -13.95
C PRO A 11 4.34 -8.24 -14.25
N GLU A 12 4.14 -7.95 -15.54
CA GLU A 12 2.92 -7.33 -16.03
C GLU A 12 1.71 -8.24 -15.76
N LEU A 13 0.51 -7.65 -15.71
CA LEU A 13 -0.71 -8.46 -15.76
C LEU A 13 -0.73 -9.27 -17.06
N PRO A 14 -0.99 -10.58 -17.00
CA PRO A 14 -0.97 -11.40 -18.20
C PRO A 14 -2.14 -11.04 -19.12
N ALA A 15 -1.86 -10.87 -20.42
CA ALA A 15 -2.88 -10.65 -21.43
C ALA A 15 -3.61 -11.96 -21.79
N GLY A 16 -4.87 -11.88 -22.21
CA GLY A 16 -5.63 -13.02 -22.74
C GLY A 16 -6.19 -14.00 -21.70
N VAL A 17 -5.79 -13.91 -20.43
CA VAL A 17 -6.25 -14.85 -19.38
C VAL A 17 -7.71 -14.68 -18.98
N LEU A 18 -8.33 -13.55 -19.37
CA LEU A 18 -9.74 -13.26 -19.12
C LEU A 18 -10.66 -13.81 -20.22
N GLY A 19 -10.09 -14.40 -21.28
CA GLY A 19 -10.82 -14.91 -22.43
C GLY A 19 -11.13 -13.83 -23.46
N GLU A 20 -12.09 -14.13 -24.33
CA GLU A 20 -12.55 -13.25 -25.40
C GLU A 20 -14.06 -13.01 -25.27
N GLU A 21 -14.49 -11.80 -25.58
CA GLU A 21 -15.89 -11.39 -25.66
C GLU A 21 -16.09 -10.67 -27.00
N ASP A 22 -17.10 -11.09 -27.78
CA ASP A 22 -17.36 -10.58 -29.14
C ASP A 22 -16.15 -10.60 -30.10
N GLY A 23 -15.29 -11.61 -29.94
CA GLY A 23 -14.09 -11.79 -30.77
C GLY A 23 -12.93 -10.85 -30.42
N MET A 24 -13.03 -10.14 -29.29
CA MET A 24 -12.00 -9.27 -28.75
C MET A 24 -11.51 -9.80 -27.41
N VAL A 25 -10.20 -9.72 -27.16
CA VAL A 25 -9.62 -10.08 -25.86
C VAL A 25 -10.21 -9.19 -24.78
N VAL A 26 -10.68 -9.80 -23.68
CA VAL A 26 -11.21 -9.05 -22.55
C VAL A 26 -10.04 -8.38 -21.82
N GLU A 27 -10.10 -7.05 -21.76
CA GLU A 27 -9.12 -6.24 -21.05
C GLU A 27 -9.34 -6.26 -19.54
N TRP A 28 -8.25 -6.09 -18.79
CA TRP A 28 -8.33 -6.00 -17.33
C TRP A 28 -9.14 -4.76 -16.89
N HIS A 29 -10.05 -4.93 -15.94
CA HIS A 29 -10.79 -3.82 -15.36
C HIS A 29 -9.82 -2.75 -14.81
N PRO A 30 -10.06 -1.45 -15.05
CA PRO A 30 -9.12 -0.38 -14.65
C PRO A 30 -8.76 -0.40 -13.16
N MET A 31 -9.72 -0.68 -12.28
CA MET A 31 -9.45 -0.81 -10.84
C MET A 31 -8.52 -1.98 -10.50
N THR A 32 -8.52 -3.06 -11.28
CA THR A 32 -7.61 -4.19 -11.09
C THR A 32 -6.21 -3.85 -11.56
N GLN A 33 -6.06 -3.10 -12.65
CA GLN A 33 -4.77 -2.58 -13.11
C GLN A 33 -4.16 -1.66 -12.03
N LEU A 34 -4.94 -0.69 -11.54
CA LEU A 34 -4.51 0.19 -10.46
C LEU A 34 -4.10 -0.57 -9.19
N TRP A 35 -4.89 -1.58 -8.81
CA TRP A 35 -4.58 -2.43 -7.66
C TRP A 35 -3.29 -3.23 -7.87
N TRP A 36 -3.08 -3.78 -9.06
CA TRP A 36 -1.86 -4.51 -9.41
C TRP A 36 -0.61 -3.62 -9.37
N ASP A 37 -0.69 -2.43 -9.98
CA ASP A 37 0.42 -1.47 -10.00
C ASP A 37 0.77 -0.99 -8.58
N SER A 38 -0.22 -0.88 -7.70
CA SER A 38 0.03 -0.56 -6.28
C SER A 38 0.84 -1.64 -5.57
N TRP A 39 0.65 -2.91 -5.90
CA TRP A 39 1.50 -3.97 -5.37
C TRP A 39 2.90 -3.90 -5.93
N ARG A 40 3.04 -3.74 -7.26
CA ARG A 40 4.33 -3.70 -7.94
C ARG A 40 5.23 -2.54 -7.50
N SER A 41 4.64 -1.41 -7.16
CA SER A 41 5.32 -0.22 -6.64
C SER A 41 5.40 -0.17 -5.10
N SER A 42 4.78 -1.11 -4.40
CA SER A 42 4.82 -1.14 -2.93
C SER A 42 6.21 -1.51 -2.41
N ALA A 43 6.55 -1.00 -1.24
CA ALA A 43 7.75 -1.43 -0.52
C ALA A 43 7.76 -2.95 -0.34
N GLN A 44 6.62 -3.56 0.02
CA GLN A 44 6.49 -5.00 0.24
C GLN A 44 6.99 -5.84 -0.95
N ALA A 45 6.87 -5.34 -2.18
CA ALA A 45 7.31 -6.05 -3.38
C ALA A 45 8.82 -6.36 -3.40
N GLN A 46 9.65 -5.65 -2.61
CA GLN A 46 11.07 -5.97 -2.42
C GLN A 46 11.30 -7.38 -1.84
N THR A 47 10.29 -7.92 -1.16
CA THR A 47 10.38 -9.24 -0.50
C THR A 47 9.65 -10.35 -1.25
N PHE A 48 8.93 -10.01 -2.32
CA PHE A 48 8.12 -10.97 -3.05
C PHE A 48 8.98 -11.90 -3.89
N VAL A 49 8.71 -13.20 -3.75
CA VAL A 49 9.26 -14.25 -4.63
C VAL A 49 8.24 -14.66 -5.68
N GLN A 50 8.64 -15.51 -6.63
CA GLN A 50 7.78 -15.92 -7.74
C GLN A 50 6.41 -16.45 -7.32
N THR A 51 6.34 -17.21 -6.20
CA THR A 51 5.07 -17.76 -5.70
C THR A 51 4.13 -16.68 -5.19
N ASP A 52 4.65 -15.58 -4.65
CA ASP A 52 3.85 -14.45 -4.18
C ASP A 52 3.18 -13.75 -5.37
N TRP A 53 3.95 -13.54 -6.45
CA TRP A 53 3.42 -12.96 -7.69
C TRP A 53 2.33 -13.83 -8.30
N LEU A 54 2.53 -15.16 -8.37
CA LEU A 54 1.51 -16.08 -8.88
C LEU A 54 0.23 -16.02 -8.03
N PHE A 55 0.37 -15.98 -6.70
CA PHE A 55 -0.77 -15.87 -5.80
C PHE A 55 -1.52 -14.53 -5.97
N LEU A 56 -0.80 -13.43 -6.18
CA LEU A 56 -1.40 -12.13 -6.45
C LEU A 56 -2.09 -12.08 -7.82
N ILE A 57 -1.56 -12.78 -8.85
CA ILE A 57 -2.23 -12.90 -10.16
C ILE A 57 -3.57 -13.65 -10.02
N ASP A 58 -3.60 -14.76 -9.27
CA ASP A 58 -4.86 -15.47 -8.99
C ASP A 58 -5.85 -14.56 -8.25
N THR A 59 -5.34 -13.72 -7.34
CA THR A 59 -6.16 -12.72 -6.63
C THR A 59 -6.65 -11.62 -7.56
N ALA A 60 -5.85 -11.22 -8.56
CA ALA A 60 -6.22 -10.23 -9.57
C ALA A 60 -7.43 -10.71 -10.41
N LEU A 61 -7.49 -12.00 -10.76
CA LEU A 61 -8.64 -12.60 -11.47
C LEU A 61 -9.94 -12.44 -10.67
N MET A 62 -9.89 -12.66 -9.36
CA MET A 62 -11.03 -12.47 -8.46
C MET A 62 -11.39 -10.99 -8.33
N HIS A 63 -10.40 -10.12 -8.19
CA HIS A 63 -10.58 -8.67 -8.11
C HIS A 63 -11.20 -8.11 -9.41
N HIS A 64 -10.75 -8.58 -10.58
CA HIS A 64 -11.36 -8.26 -11.87
C HIS A 64 -12.83 -8.68 -11.88
N THR A 65 -13.13 -9.93 -11.56
CA THR A 65 -14.49 -10.45 -11.59
C THR A 65 -15.42 -9.66 -10.66
N MET A 66 -14.94 -9.31 -9.47
CA MET A 66 -15.65 -8.46 -8.51
C MET A 66 -16.07 -7.13 -9.13
N TRP A 67 -15.13 -6.41 -9.75
CA TRP A 67 -15.39 -5.09 -10.34
C TRP A 67 -16.18 -5.16 -11.65
N ALA A 68 -15.73 -5.97 -12.60
CA ALA A 68 -16.28 -6.03 -13.94
C ALA A 68 -17.72 -6.59 -13.95
N LYS A 69 -18.03 -7.53 -13.05
CA LYS A 69 -19.34 -8.21 -13.00
C LYS A 69 -20.17 -7.83 -11.78
N GLY A 70 -19.72 -6.90 -10.94
CA GLY A 70 -20.41 -6.50 -9.70
C GLY A 70 -20.58 -7.64 -8.68
N ARG A 71 -19.66 -8.62 -8.69
CA ARG A 71 -19.71 -9.84 -7.86
C ARG A 71 -19.04 -9.60 -6.51
N TRP A 72 -19.70 -8.82 -5.65
CA TRP A 72 -19.16 -8.36 -4.37
C TRP A 72 -18.90 -9.48 -3.35
N GLU A 73 -19.42 -10.68 -3.56
CA GLU A 73 -19.08 -11.84 -2.71
C GLU A 73 -17.58 -12.15 -2.70
N PHE A 74 -16.86 -11.82 -3.79
CA PHE A 74 -15.42 -11.99 -3.89
C PHE A 74 -14.63 -10.98 -3.03
N ALA A 75 -15.25 -9.88 -2.60
CA ALA A 75 -14.57 -8.84 -1.82
C ALA A 75 -13.98 -9.37 -0.51
N SER A 76 -14.70 -10.29 0.14
CA SER A 76 -14.25 -10.90 1.39
C SER A 76 -12.98 -11.73 1.18
N GLU A 77 -12.96 -12.58 0.15
CA GLU A 77 -11.81 -13.42 -0.19
C GLU A 77 -10.62 -12.61 -0.70
N VAL A 78 -10.86 -11.62 -1.59
CA VAL A 78 -9.82 -10.69 -2.06
C VAL A 78 -9.14 -9.99 -0.89
N ARG A 79 -9.92 -9.50 0.10
CA ARG A 79 -9.38 -8.88 1.30
C ARG A 79 -8.53 -9.86 2.12
N LEU A 80 -9.00 -11.10 2.32
CA LEU A 80 -8.26 -12.13 3.06
C LEU A 80 -6.95 -12.54 2.36
N ARG A 81 -6.95 -12.60 1.03
CA ARG A 81 -5.76 -12.88 0.22
C ARG A 81 -4.76 -11.74 0.27
N ALA A 82 -5.21 -10.51 0.05
CA ALA A 82 -4.38 -9.30 0.12
C ALA A 82 -3.76 -9.10 1.52
N ALA A 83 -4.49 -9.46 2.57
CA ALA A 83 -4.03 -9.40 3.95
C ALA A 83 -2.77 -10.26 4.24
N LYS A 84 -2.52 -11.32 3.47
CA LYS A 84 -1.31 -12.16 3.58
C LYS A 84 -0.04 -11.40 3.21
N PHE A 85 -0.16 -10.31 2.45
CA PHE A 85 0.94 -9.49 1.96
C PHE A 85 1.01 -8.11 2.64
N GLY A 86 0.21 -7.88 3.70
CA GLY A 86 0.24 -6.61 4.41
C GLY A 86 -0.44 -5.48 3.65
N ALA A 87 -1.59 -5.74 3.01
CA ALA A 87 -2.34 -4.73 2.27
C ALA A 87 -2.73 -3.52 3.14
N THR A 88 -3.13 -3.77 4.39
CA THR A 88 -3.52 -2.72 5.34
C THR A 88 -2.45 -2.50 6.41
N PRO A 89 -2.45 -1.34 7.11
CA PRO A 89 -1.60 -1.13 8.27
C PRO A 89 -1.75 -2.21 9.35
N GLU A 90 -2.98 -2.68 9.59
CA GLU A 90 -3.26 -3.76 10.54
C GLU A 90 -2.61 -5.07 10.11
N ASP A 91 -2.73 -5.43 8.83
CA ASP A 91 -2.09 -6.63 8.29
C ASP A 91 -0.57 -6.55 8.37
N ARG A 92 0.02 -5.39 8.06
CA ARG A 92 1.47 -5.17 8.21
C ARG A 92 1.92 -5.32 9.67
N ALA A 93 1.17 -4.75 10.62
CA ALA A 93 1.44 -4.90 12.04
C ALA A 93 1.37 -6.38 12.48
N ARG A 94 0.34 -7.11 12.05
CA ARG A 94 0.18 -8.56 12.32
C ARG A 94 1.33 -9.39 11.77
N LEU A 95 1.80 -9.07 10.57
CA LEU A 95 2.93 -9.72 9.92
C LEU A 95 4.30 -9.22 10.44
N LYS A 96 4.30 -8.23 11.35
CA LYS A 96 5.51 -7.55 11.84
C LYS A 96 6.36 -6.93 10.72
N LEU A 97 5.71 -6.53 9.62
CA LEU A 97 6.33 -5.82 8.51
C LEU A 97 6.53 -4.35 8.89
N LYS A 98 7.79 -3.93 9.00
CA LYS A 98 8.16 -2.52 9.15
C LYS A 98 8.38 -1.93 7.76
N VAL A 99 7.34 -1.28 7.24
CA VAL A 99 7.42 -0.45 6.03
C VAL A 99 7.66 0.97 6.48
N ASP A 100 8.75 1.58 6.02
CA ASP A 100 9.00 2.99 6.27
C ASP A 100 7.97 3.81 5.52
N ASP A 101 7.31 4.71 6.23
CA ASP A 101 6.48 5.71 5.59
C ASP A 101 7.40 6.87 5.13
N PRO A 102 7.49 7.14 3.82
CA PRO A 102 8.32 8.23 3.30
C PRO A 102 7.80 9.60 3.72
N ALA A 103 6.53 9.71 4.16
CA ALA A 103 5.98 10.90 4.81
C ALA A 103 6.40 11.01 6.28
N THR A 104 6.79 9.90 6.91
CA THR A 104 7.42 9.87 8.24
C THR A 104 8.95 9.95 8.08
N ARG A 105 9.42 10.95 7.33
CA ARG A 105 10.81 11.41 7.50
C ARG A 105 10.87 11.92 8.95
N PRO A 106 11.75 11.43 9.83
CA PRO A 106 11.88 12.02 11.17
C PRO A 106 12.15 13.50 10.95
N GLN A 107 11.19 14.34 11.32
CA GLN A 107 11.43 15.77 11.39
C GLN A 107 12.62 15.88 12.34
N ALA A 108 13.76 16.36 11.82
CA ALA A 108 14.87 16.74 12.67
C ALA A 108 14.25 17.55 13.82
N PRO A 109 14.58 17.25 15.09
CA PRO A 109 13.97 17.95 16.21
C PRO A 109 14.07 19.43 15.90
N VAL A 110 12.91 20.06 15.68
CA VAL A 110 12.83 21.51 15.52
C VAL A 110 13.48 22.03 16.78
N GLN A 111 14.70 22.54 16.66
CA GLN A 111 15.33 23.30 17.72
C GLN A 111 14.34 24.42 17.99
N ARG A 112 13.57 24.28 19.07
CA ARG A 112 12.72 25.36 19.56
C ARG A 112 13.69 26.52 19.72
N ALA A 113 13.47 27.60 18.97
CA ALA A 113 14.21 28.81 19.20
C ALA A 113 14.08 29.16 20.68
N ASP A 114 15.21 29.28 21.38
CA ASP A 114 15.37 29.59 22.82
C ASP A 114 14.83 30.99 23.20
N ASN A 115 13.93 31.54 22.40
CA ASN A 115 13.50 32.93 22.46
C ASN A 115 12.20 33.11 23.24
N VAL A 116 11.60 32.03 23.74
CA VAL A 116 10.42 32.12 24.61
C VAL A 116 10.92 32.38 26.02
N SER A 117 11.01 33.66 26.40
CA SER A 117 11.22 34.06 27.79
C SER A 117 10.22 33.34 28.70
N ASP A 118 10.75 32.60 29.65
CA ASP A 118 10.02 31.80 30.64
C ASP A 118 8.93 32.65 31.33
N ILE A 119 7.72 32.10 31.39
CA ILE A 119 6.56 32.83 31.92
C ILE A 119 6.74 33.17 33.42
N ASN A 120 7.57 32.39 34.12
CA ASN A 120 7.96 32.62 35.49
C ASN A 120 8.81 33.89 35.64
N SER A 121 9.72 34.15 34.69
CA SER A 121 10.56 35.36 34.65
C SER A 121 9.77 36.63 34.29
N ARG A 122 8.61 36.48 33.62
CA ARG A 122 7.69 37.60 33.34
C ARG A 122 6.85 37.94 34.58
N ARG A 123 6.42 36.94 35.35
CA ARG A 123 5.62 37.12 36.56
C ARG A 123 6.39 37.79 37.70
N ALA A 124 7.67 37.43 37.86
CA ALA A 124 8.56 38.03 38.86
C ALA A 124 8.83 39.53 38.64
N ARG A 125 8.72 40.03 37.40
CA ARG A 125 8.92 41.45 37.07
C ARG A 125 7.71 42.35 37.31
N LEU A 126 6.52 41.76 37.47
CA LEU A 126 5.28 42.53 37.66
C LEU A 126 4.86 42.63 39.14
N THR A 127 5.54 41.90 40.02
CA THR A 127 5.26 41.88 41.47
C THR A 127 6.40 42.46 42.30
N GLY A 128 7.33 43.19 41.67
CA GLY A 128 8.42 43.93 42.31
C GLY A 128 8.13 45.42 42.32
#